data_AF-A0A7S2GTZ2-F1
#
_entry.id   AF-A0A7S2GTZ2-F1
#
_cell.length_a   1.000
_cell.length_b   1.000
_cell.length_c   1.000
_cell.angle_alpha   90.00
_cell.angle_beta   90.00
_cell.angle_gamma   90.00
#
_symmetry.space_group_name_H-M   'P 1'
#
loop_
_entity.id
_entity.type
_entity.pdbx_description
1 polymer ?
#
loop_
_entity_poly.entity_id
_entity_poly.type
_entity_poly.pdbx_seq_one_letter_code
_entity_poly.pdbx_strand_id
1 'polypeptide(L)'
;DGEPALLIIMSRSLQDALLEDAEPFVRAVVGAMEAARSQHFRMGEMETVQTVLQVERGFRLSLPMAAAQRIMEVITTMYPSLTSRILVVNMPSYLSWLINFVKGFLCELSANKIQLIDSFHELLEHYEHDHLPSYYQQKGGVK
;
A
#
# COMPACT_ATOMS: atom_id res chain seq x y z
N ASP A 1 -11.41 2.27 12.97
CA ASP A 1 -10.77 1.33 13.92
C ASP A 1 -9.59 1.91 14.70
N GLY A 2 -9.10 3.13 14.41
CA GLY A 2 -8.01 3.76 15.19
C GLY A 2 -6.63 3.15 14.94
N GLU A 3 -6.53 2.20 14.02
CA GLU A 3 -5.29 1.55 13.62
C GLU A 3 -4.44 2.50 12.74
N PRO A 4 -3.11 2.57 12.97
CA PRO A 4 -2.21 3.37 12.14
C PRO A 4 -2.20 2.87 10.70
N ALA A 5 -2.07 3.80 9.76
CA ALA A 5 -2.01 3.50 8.33
C ALA A 5 -0.68 3.95 7.71
N LEU A 6 -0.04 3.04 6.99
CA LEU A 6 1.07 3.32 6.09
C LEU A 6 0.51 3.70 4.72
N LEU A 7 0.76 4.92 4.28
CA LEU A 7 0.33 5.41 2.98
C LEU A 7 1.49 5.35 1.97
N ILE A 8 1.28 4.62 0.88
CA ILE A 8 2.20 4.48 -0.24
C ILE A 8 1.54 5.04 -1.49
N ILE A 9 2.14 6.07 -2.09
CA ILE A 9 1.63 6.72 -3.30
C ILE A 9 2.48 6.28 -4.50
N MET A 10 1.87 5.47 -5.36
CA MET A 10 2.45 5.00 -6.62
C MET A 10 2.26 6.06 -7.70
N SER A 11 3.20 7.02 -7.73
CA SER A 11 3.26 8.05 -8.76
C SER A 11 4.01 7.57 -10.02
N ARG A 12 3.85 8.30 -11.12
CA ARG A 12 4.62 8.04 -12.34
C ARG A 12 6.12 8.23 -12.13
N SER A 13 6.54 9.26 -11.40
CA SER A 13 7.96 9.48 -11.11
C SER A 13 8.56 8.34 -10.29
N LEU A 14 7.78 7.79 -9.35
CA LEU A 14 8.18 6.62 -8.60
C LEU A 14 8.28 5.38 -9.49
N GLN A 15 7.34 5.19 -10.42
CA GLN A 15 7.42 4.10 -11.39
C GLN A 15 8.67 4.20 -12.28
N ASP A 16 8.96 5.39 -12.80
CA ASP A 16 10.14 5.60 -13.64
C ASP A 16 11.42 5.29 -12.85
N ALA A 17 11.51 5.71 -11.58
CA ALA A 17 12.61 5.33 -10.70
C ALA A 17 12.69 3.82 -10.43
N LEU A 18 11.55 3.15 -10.21
CA LEU A 18 11.49 1.70 -10.02
C LEU A 18 11.97 0.92 -11.25
N LEU A 19 11.77 1.46 -12.45
CA LEU A 19 12.25 0.89 -13.71
C LEU A 19 13.76 1.01 -13.87
N GLU A 20 14.37 2.05 -13.30
CA GLU A 20 15.81 2.26 -13.32
C GLU A 20 16.53 1.43 -12.24
N ASP A 21 16.11 1.58 -10.98
CA ASP A 21 16.62 0.83 -9.84
C ASP A 21 15.55 0.73 -8.74
N ALA A 22 15.17 -0.51 -8.41
CA ALA A 22 14.17 -0.77 -7.39
C ALA A 22 14.71 -0.77 -5.96
N GLU A 23 16.03 -0.88 -5.78
CA GLU A 23 16.65 -1.03 -4.46
C GLU A 23 16.39 0.17 -3.54
N PRO A 24 16.47 1.44 -3.98
CA PRO A 24 16.12 2.59 -3.14
C PRO A 24 14.68 2.54 -2.65
N PHE A 25 13.74 2.10 -3.49
CA PHE A 25 12.33 1.97 -3.10
C PHE A 25 12.14 0.85 -2.09
N VAL A 26 12.74 -0.33 -2.31
CA VAL A 26 12.69 -1.45 -1.35
C VAL A 26 13.18 -0.98 0.02
N ARG A 27 14.32 -0.27 0.06
CA ARG A 27 14.87 0.29 1.32
C ARG A 27 13.94 1.31 1.96
N ALA A 28 13.28 2.15 1.17
CA ALA A 28 12.32 3.12 1.68
C ALA A 28 11.09 2.42 2.30
N VAL A 29 10.55 1.39 1.64
CA VAL A 29 9.44 0.58 2.16
C VAL A 29 9.84 -0.10 3.47
N VAL A 30 11.00 -0.75 3.51
CA VAL A 30 11.53 -1.37 4.74
C VAL A 30 11.69 -0.33 5.85
N GLY A 31 12.29 0.82 5.56
CA GLY A 31 12.48 1.89 6.53
C GLY A 31 11.15 2.43 7.07
N ALA A 32 10.13 2.56 6.23
CA ALA A 32 8.80 2.99 6.65
C ALA A 32 8.09 1.94 7.52
N MET A 33 8.23 0.64 7.19
CA MET A 33 7.69 -0.45 8.01
C MET A 33 8.40 -0.54 9.38
N GLU A 34 9.72 -0.38 9.41
CA GLU A 34 10.50 -0.30 10.66
C GLU A 34 10.12 0.90 11.52
N ALA A 35 9.94 2.07 10.89
CA ALA A 35 9.48 3.26 11.59
C ALA A 35 8.08 3.05 12.19
N ALA A 36 7.13 2.52 11.40
CA ALA A 36 5.79 2.20 11.85
C ALA A 36 5.80 1.19 13.01
N ARG A 37 6.63 0.15 12.91
CA ARG A 37 6.87 -0.80 13.99
C ARG A 37 7.36 -0.07 15.24
N SER A 38 8.44 0.71 15.15
CA SER A 38 9.01 1.38 16.32
C SER A 38 8.07 2.37 17.03
N GLN A 39 7.14 2.99 16.29
CA GLN A 39 6.26 4.04 16.81
C GLN A 39 4.94 3.51 17.36
N HIS A 40 4.41 2.46 16.75
CA HIS A 40 3.04 2.01 17.02
C HIS A 40 2.97 0.67 17.74
N PHE A 41 4.05 -0.08 17.81
CA PHE A 41 4.02 -1.46 18.27
C PHE A 41 4.35 -1.49 19.76
N ARG A 42 3.42 -2.04 20.55
CA ARG A 42 3.53 -2.19 22.00
C ARG A 42 3.58 -3.66 22.34
N MET A 43 4.64 -4.03 23.06
CA MET A 43 4.86 -5.41 23.51
C MET A 43 3.62 -5.96 24.22
N GLY A 44 3.00 -6.99 23.64
CA GLY A 44 1.82 -7.68 24.18
C GLY A 44 0.49 -7.35 23.50
N GLU A 45 0.44 -6.37 22.59
CA GLU A 45 -0.75 -6.07 21.77
C GLU A 45 -0.67 -6.76 20.39
N MET A 46 -1.80 -6.89 19.69
CA MET A 46 -1.76 -7.28 18.27
C MET A 46 -1.25 -6.08 17.48
N GLU A 47 -0.02 -6.21 16.99
CA GLU A 47 0.68 -5.10 16.35
C GLU A 47 0.48 -5.16 14.84
N THR A 48 -0.59 -4.52 14.37
CA THR A 48 -0.90 -4.44 12.94
C THR A 48 -1.00 -2.99 12.48
N VAL A 49 -0.65 -2.77 11.21
CA VAL A 49 -0.86 -1.53 10.49
C VAL A 49 -1.72 -1.77 9.26
N GLN A 50 -2.51 -0.78 8.89
CA GLN A 50 -3.18 -0.77 7.60
C GLN A 50 -2.22 -0.23 6.55
N THR A 51 -2.24 -0.75 5.33
CA THR A 51 -1.46 -0.18 4.22
C THR A 51 -2.41 0.35 3.16
N VAL A 52 -2.30 1.63 2.85
CA VAL A 52 -3.06 2.27 1.78
C VAL A 52 -2.13 2.48 0.60
N LEU A 53 -2.39 1.77 -0.50
CA LEU A 53 -1.66 1.89 -1.75
C LEU A 53 -2.49 2.72 -2.75
N GLN A 54 -2.11 3.98 -2.96
CA GLN A 54 -2.77 4.83 -3.94
C GLN A 54 -2.05 4.77 -5.28
N VAL A 55 -2.74 4.44 -6.35
CA VAL A 55 -2.19 4.51 -7.71
C VAL A 55 -2.58 5.84 -8.36
N GLU A 56 -1.59 6.65 -8.76
CA GLU A 56 -1.86 7.92 -9.42
C GLU A 56 -2.20 7.75 -10.92
N ARG A 57 -2.92 8.72 -11.46
CA ARG A 57 -3.22 8.77 -12.89
C ARG A 57 -1.92 8.86 -13.70
N GLY A 58 -1.84 8.06 -14.76
CA GLY A 58 -0.66 8.01 -15.63
C GLY A 58 0.38 6.97 -15.21
N PHE A 59 0.11 6.18 -14.17
CA PHE A 59 0.84 4.95 -13.90
C PHE A 59 0.71 3.99 -15.10
N ARG A 60 1.84 3.50 -15.59
CA ARG A 60 1.94 2.64 -16.79
C ARG A 60 1.90 1.16 -16.42
N LEU A 61 1.63 0.31 -17.40
CA LEU A 61 1.64 -1.15 -17.23
C LEU A 61 3.05 -1.73 -17.01
N SER A 62 4.10 -0.99 -17.39
CA SER A 62 5.48 -1.42 -17.26
C SER A 62 5.94 -1.27 -15.81
N LEU A 63 5.65 -2.27 -14.98
CA LEU A 63 6.35 -2.47 -13.73
C LEU A 63 7.44 -3.52 -13.94
N PRO A 64 8.66 -3.31 -13.42
CA PRO A 64 9.68 -4.33 -13.45
C PRO A 64 9.21 -5.48 -12.55
N MET A 65 8.81 -6.60 -13.15
CA MET A 65 8.31 -7.76 -12.40
C MET A 65 9.32 -8.23 -11.35
N ALA A 66 10.62 -8.15 -11.65
CA ALA A 66 11.69 -8.48 -10.71
C ALA A 66 11.69 -7.55 -9.47
N ALA A 67 11.41 -6.26 -9.64
CA ALA A 67 11.28 -5.33 -8.53
C ALA A 67 10.06 -5.66 -7.67
N ALA A 68 8.91 -5.87 -8.31
CA ALA A 68 7.68 -6.23 -7.63
C ALA A 68 7.88 -7.53 -6.82
N GLN A 69 8.47 -8.56 -7.42
CA GLN A 69 8.79 -9.81 -6.74
C GLN A 69 9.70 -9.60 -5.54
N ARG A 70 10.78 -8.83 -5.68
CA ARG A 70 11.72 -8.56 -4.57
C ARG A 70 11.07 -7.78 -3.43
N ILE A 71 10.24 -6.78 -3.74
CA ILE A 71 9.45 -6.05 -2.73
C ILE A 71 8.53 -7.02 -1.99
N MET A 72 7.81 -7.87 -2.72
CA MET A 72 6.91 -8.86 -2.12
C MET A 72 7.66 -9.87 -1.26
N GLU A 73 8.82 -10.36 -1.70
CA GLU A 73 9.66 -11.27 -0.94
C GLU A 73 10.12 -10.64 0.38
N VAL A 74 10.57 -9.38 0.34
CA VAL A 74 10.98 -8.65 1.55
C VAL A 74 9.82 -8.47 2.52
N ILE A 75 8.66 -8.02 2.03
CA ILE A 75 7.48 -7.81 2.86
C ILE A 75 7.00 -9.12 3.49
N THR A 76 6.89 -10.18 2.68
CA THR A 76 6.41 -11.49 3.16
C THR A 76 7.38 -12.16 4.13
N THR A 77 8.69 -12.00 3.92
CA THR A 77 9.72 -12.63 4.76
C THR A 77 9.92 -11.87 6.07
N MET A 78 10.02 -10.53 6.01
CA MET A 78 10.37 -9.74 7.19
C MET A 78 9.14 -9.29 8.00
N TYR A 79 7.98 -9.18 7.36
CA TYR A 79 6.78 -8.59 7.95
C TYR A 79 5.49 -9.39 7.71
N PRO A 80 5.47 -10.73 7.89
CA PRO A 80 4.33 -11.59 7.53
C PRO A 80 3.01 -11.23 8.25
N SER A 81 3.12 -10.71 9.48
CA SER A 81 1.97 -10.40 10.33
C SER A 81 1.74 -8.90 10.55
N LEU A 82 2.57 -8.04 9.95
CA LEU A 82 2.56 -6.61 10.25
C LEU A 82 1.33 -5.91 9.69
N THR A 83 0.74 -6.41 8.60
CA THR A 83 -0.35 -5.74 7.90
C THR A 83 -1.69 -6.42 8.22
N SER A 84 -2.68 -5.66 8.67
CA SER A 84 -4.06 -6.15 8.89
C SER A 84 -4.89 -6.11 7.61
N ARG A 85 -4.78 -5.01 6.85
CA ARG A 85 -5.46 -4.76 5.57
C ARG A 85 -4.57 -3.98 4.61
N ILE A 86 -4.70 -4.27 3.32
CA ILE A 86 -4.07 -3.55 2.22
C ILE A 86 -5.19 -2.97 1.36
N LEU A 87 -5.39 -1.66 1.43
CA LEU A 87 -6.39 -0.94 0.65
C LEU A 87 -5.73 -0.36 -0.60
N VAL A 88 -6.08 -0.87 -1.78
CA VAL A 88 -5.57 -0.36 -3.05
C VAL A 88 -6.59 0.60 -3.64
N VAL A 89 -6.24 1.89 -3.71
CA VAL A 89 -7.17 2.97 -4.05
C VAL A 89 -6.87 3.53 -5.44
N ASN A 90 -7.92 3.81 -6.20
CA ASN A 90 -7.88 4.38 -7.55
C ASN A 90 -7.09 3.51 -8.54
N MET A 91 -7.13 2.19 -8.39
CA MET A 91 -6.45 1.31 -9.33
C MET A 91 -7.20 1.29 -10.67
N PRO A 92 -6.53 1.62 -11.79
CA PRO A 92 -7.12 1.47 -13.10
C PRO A 92 -7.52 0.02 -13.37
N SER A 93 -8.70 -0.21 -13.96
CA SER A 93 -9.23 -1.57 -14.21
C SER A 93 -8.30 -2.45 -15.06
N TYR A 94 -7.53 -1.85 -15.98
CA TYR A 94 -6.53 -2.57 -16.77
C TYR A 94 -5.32 -3.04 -15.95
N LEU A 95 -5.16 -2.61 -14.70
CA LEU A 95 -4.14 -3.07 -13.75
C LEU A 95 -4.67 -4.11 -12.75
N SER A 96 -5.96 -4.47 -12.78
CA SER A 96 -6.51 -5.45 -11.84
C SER A 96 -5.85 -6.83 -11.93
N TRP A 97 -5.35 -7.22 -13.11
CA TRP A 97 -4.59 -8.47 -13.27
C TRP A 97 -3.29 -8.47 -12.45
N LEU A 98 -2.66 -7.31 -12.23
CA LEU A 98 -1.42 -7.19 -11.45
C LEU A 98 -1.68 -7.56 -9.99
N ILE A 99 -2.84 -7.20 -9.44
CA ILE A 99 -3.20 -7.58 -8.07
C ILE A 99 -3.43 -9.08 -7.97
N ASN A 100 -4.06 -9.70 -8.97
CA ASN A 100 -4.19 -11.16 -9.00
C ASN A 100 -2.83 -11.85 -9.10
N PHE A 101 -1.90 -11.28 -9.88
CA PHE A 101 -0.52 -11.75 -9.95
C PHE A 101 0.16 -11.64 -8.58
N VAL A 102 0.09 -10.49 -7.92
CA VAL A 102 0.67 -10.25 -6.58
C VAL A 102 0.06 -11.19 -5.53
N LYS A 103 -1.27 -11.37 -5.55
CA LYS A 103 -1.97 -12.32 -4.67
C LYS A 103 -1.44 -13.75 -4.83
N GLY A 104 -1.00 -14.14 -6.03
CA GLY A 104 -0.38 -15.44 -6.29
C GLY A 104 0.96 -15.67 -5.58
N PHE A 105 1.66 -14.62 -5.15
CA PHE A 105 2.90 -14.72 -4.37
C PHE A 105 2.66 -14.67 -2.85
N LEU A 106 1.43 -14.38 -2.43
CA LEU A 106 1.06 -14.25 -1.03
C LEU A 106 0.43 -15.55 -0.52
N CYS A 107 0.61 -15.84 0.77
CA CYS A 107 -0.20 -16.84 1.42
C CYS A 107 -1.68 -16.41 1.42
N GLU A 108 -2.60 -17.37 1.47
CA GLU A 108 -4.05 -17.12 1.40
C GLU A 108 -4.51 -16.07 2.42
N LEU A 109 -4.00 -16.15 3.65
CA LEU A 109 -4.29 -15.19 4.71
C LEU A 109 -3.86 -13.76 4.34
N SER A 110 -2.73 -13.57 3.67
CA SER A 110 -2.26 -12.25 3.26
C SER A 110 -2.93 -11.76 1.98
N ALA A 111 -3.22 -12.65 1.04
CA ALA A 111 -3.96 -12.33 -0.18
C ALA A 111 -5.38 -11.82 0.12
N ASN A 112 -6.02 -12.38 1.15
CA ASN A 112 -7.35 -11.98 1.61
C ASN A 112 -7.37 -10.60 2.30
N LYS A 113 -6.20 -10.06 2.68
CA LYS A 113 -6.09 -8.70 3.24
C LYS A 113 -6.13 -7.60 2.18
N ILE A 114 -5.94 -7.94 0.90
CA ILE A 114 -5.93 -6.96 -0.20
C ILE A 114 -7.36 -6.71 -0.68
N GLN A 115 -7.83 -5.48 -0.44
CA GLN A 115 -9.10 -4.95 -0.88
C GLN A 115 -8.89 -3.86 -1.92
N LEU A 116 -9.64 -3.91 -3.02
CA LEU A 116 -9.65 -2.87 -4.03
C LEU A 116 -10.74 -1.86 -3.67
N ILE A 117 -10.40 -0.59 -3.73
CA ILE A 117 -11.28 0.52 -3.42
C ILE A 117 -11.37 1.39 -4.68
N ASP A 118 -12.57 1.42 -5.27
CA ASP A 118 -12.78 2.01 -6.60
C ASP A 118 -12.84 3.54 -6.53
N SER A 119 -13.29 4.08 -5.39
CA SER A 119 -13.43 5.51 -5.18
C SER A 119 -12.78 6.00 -3.90
N PHE A 120 -12.29 7.24 -3.91
CA PHE A 120 -11.80 7.88 -2.68
C PHE A 120 -12.89 8.01 -1.60
N HIS A 121 -14.17 8.07 -2.01
CA HIS A 121 -15.28 8.17 -1.08
C HIS A 121 -15.42 6.90 -0.22
N GLU A 122 -15.22 5.73 -0.81
CA GLU A 122 -15.16 4.46 -0.07
C GLU A 122 -13.99 4.40 0.93
N LEU A 123 -12.87 5.10 0.66
CA LEU A 123 -11.78 5.20 1.63
C LEU A 123 -12.21 5.97 2.90
N LEU A 124 -13.12 6.95 2.76
CA LEU A 124 -13.69 7.70 3.90
C LEU A 124 -14.63 6.84 4.75
N GLU A 125 -15.10 5.69 4.26
CA GLU A 125 -15.85 4.74 5.10
C GLU A 125 -14.92 4.04 6.11
N HIS A 126 -13.61 4.04 5.86
CA HIS A 126 -12.61 3.37 6.70
C HIS A 126 -11.85 4.31 7.63
N TYR A 127 -11.76 5.61 7.30
CA TYR A 127 -11.02 6.60 8.06
C TYR A 127 -11.85 7.85 8.35
N GLU A 128 -11.69 8.39 9.56
CA GLU A 128 -12.20 9.72 9.89
C GLU A 128 -11.54 10.77 8.99
N HIS A 129 -12.33 11.71 8.48
CA HIS A 129 -11.92 12.71 7.50
C HIS A 129 -10.68 13.52 7.96
N ASP A 130 -10.56 13.75 9.28
CA ASP A 130 -9.52 14.58 9.89
C ASP A 130 -8.17 13.84 10.02
N HIS A 131 -8.17 12.51 9.88
CA HIS A 131 -6.96 11.68 9.95
C HIS A 131 -6.33 11.41 8.58
N LEU A 132 -7.00 11.77 7.49
CA LEU A 132 -6.44 11.67 6.17
C LEU A 132 -5.56 12.89 5.85
N PRO A 133 -4.43 12.72 5.14
CA PRO A 133 -3.65 13.83 4.61
C PRO A 133 -4.50 14.88 3.90
N SER A 134 -4.13 16.16 4.02
CA SER A 134 -4.88 17.30 3.48
C SER A 134 -5.20 17.20 1.98
N TYR A 135 -4.35 16.52 1.20
CA TYR A 135 -4.58 16.31 -0.23
C TYR A 135 -5.85 15.46 -0.52
N TYR A 136 -6.20 14.57 0.40
CA TYR A 136 -7.39 13.72 0.31
C TYR A 136 -8.65 14.48 0.71
N GLN A 137 -8.54 15.31 1.75
CA GLN A 137 -9.61 16.20 2.21
C GLN A 137 -10.04 17.16 1.09
N GLN A 138 -9.09 17.69 0.32
CA GLN A 138 -9.37 18.58 -0.81
C GLN A 138 -10.04 17.88 -2.00
N LYS A 139 -9.81 16.57 -2.19
CA LYS A 139 -10.44 15.78 -3.26
C LYS A 139 -11.83 15.25 -2.87
N GLY A 140 -12.07 15.02 -1.57
CA GLY A 140 -13.37 14.66 -1.01
C GLY A 140 -14.33 15.85 -0.82
N GLY A 141 -13.83 17.08 -1.01
CA GLY A 141 -14.63 18.30 -1.03
C GLY A 141 -15.62 18.30 -2.20
N VAL A 142 -16.78 17.70 -1.96
CA VAL A 142 -17.99 17.89 -2.74
C VAL A 142 -18.39 19.37 -2.65
N LYS A 143 -18.54 20.00 -3.82
CA LYS A 143 -19.31 21.23 -3.98
C LYS A 143 -20.77 21.01 -3.61
#